data_AF-A0A3D8IU98-F1
#
_entry.id   AF-A0A3D8IU98-F1
#
_cell.length_a   1.000
_cell.length_b   1.000
_cell.length_c   1.000
_cell.angle_alpha   90.00
_cell.angle_beta   90.00
_cell.angle_gamma   90.00
#
_symmetry.space_group_name_H-M   'P 1'
#
loop_
_entity.id
_entity.type
_entity.pdbx_description
1 polymer ?
#
loop_
_entity_poly.entity_id
_entity_poly.type
_entity_poly.pdbx_seq_one_letter_code
_entity_poly.pdbx_strand_id
1 'polypeptide(L)'
;MVWKFLCVVFLCVASLGALENKKPVLNGSAWDLYLLNYNGEILNTSHIAQKATLHFQTKKDFGGSSGCNTFFGSYEDSQQTLQFSNVGTTKKMCDEKSMSIESTLLMLFRDGRVSYTLYNDELVLERDLTKAVFKRTH
;
A
#
# COMPACT_ATOMS: atom_id res chain seq x y z
N MET A 1 65.91 3.70 -31.25
CA MET A 1 65.86 4.04 -29.80
C MET A 1 64.57 4.83 -29.57
N VAL A 2 63.44 4.16 -29.40
CA VAL A 2 62.78 3.86 -28.11
C VAL A 2 62.57 5.11 -27.23
N TRP A 3 61.34 5.65 -27.19
CA TRP A 3 60.62 5.84 -25.92
C TRP A 3 59.10 5.79 -26.13
N LYS A 4 58.51 4.95 -25.28
CA LYS A 4 57.12 4.57 -24.93
C LYS A 4 56.00 5.62 -24.99
N PHE A 5 54.83 5.11 -25.37
CA PHE A 5 53.48 5.24 -24.76
C PHE A 5 53.22 6.40 -23.79
N LEU A 6 52.12 7.13 -24.01
CA LEU A 6 51.02 7.17 -23.03
C LEU A 6 49.70 7.61 -23.68
N CYS A 7 48.76 6.67 -23.76
CA CYS A 7 47.33 6.93 -23.86
C CYS A 7 46.87 7.67 -22.60
N VAL A 8 46.03 8.71 -22.72
CA VAL A 8 44.79 8.80 -21.93
C VAL A 8 43.80 9.69 -22.70
N VAL A 9 42.96 9.09 -23.55
CA VAL A 9 41.65 9.67 -23.84
C VAL A 9 40.83 9.41 -22.59
N PHE A 10 40.61 10.44 -21.76
CA PHE A 10 39.70 10.33 -20.63
C PHE A 10 38.27 10.34 -21.18
N LEU A 11 37.84 9.17 -21.65
CA LEU A 11 36.43 8.81 -21.76
C LEU A 11 35.86 8.87 -20.35
N CYS A 12 35.47 10.05 -19.91
CA CYS A 12 34.50 10.17 -18.83
C CYS A 12 33.15 9.73 -19.41
N VAL A 13 32.98 8.42 -19.56
CA VAL A 13 31.65 7.83 -19.54
C VAL A 13 31.16 8.08 -18.13
N ALA A 14 30.53 9.24 -17.91
CA ALA A 14 29.66 9.41 -16.79
C ALA A 14 28.54 8.40 -17.03
N SER A 15 28.71 7.19 -16.53
CA SER A 15 27.58 6.34 -16.22
C SER A 15 26.82 7.12 -15.16
N LEU A 16 25.90 7.98 -15.61
CA LEU A 16 24.71 8.30 -14.86
C LEU A 16 24.07 6.94 -14.61
N GLY A 17 24.46 6.31 -13.50
CA GLY A 17 23.66 5.26 -12.91
C GLY A 17 22.32 5.92 -12.70
N ALA A 18 21.37 5.62 -13.59
CA ALA A 18 19.98 5.90 -13.31
C ALA A 18 19.75 5.31 -11.92
N LEU A 19 19.38 6.16 -10.96
CA LEU A 19 18.73 5.67 -9.76
C LEU A 19 17.51 4.91 -10.29
N GLU A 20 17.62 3.60 -10.46
CA GLU A 20 16.48 2.75 -10.65
C GLU A 20 15.68 2.89 -9.35
N ASN A 21 14.76 3.85 -9.34
CA ASN A 21 13.67 3.88 -8.37
C ASN A 21 12.90 2.59 -8.63
N LYS A 22 13.32 1.52 -7.97
CA LYS A 22 12.68 0.22 -8.02
C LYS A 22 11.22 0.49 -7.66
N LYS A 23 10.32 0.35 -8.64
CA LYS A 23 8.91 0.64 -8.43
C LYS A 23 8.47 -0.07 -7.16
N PRO A 24 7.77 0.61 -6.24
CA PRO A 24 7.36 -0.03 -5.01
C PRO A 24 6.50 -1.24 -5.36
N VAL A 25 6.78 -2.38 -4.75
CA VAL A 25 6.07 -3.64 -5.03
C VAL A 25 5.05 -3.85 -3.93
N LEU A 26 3.81 -4.16 -4.30
CA LEU A 26 2.76 -4.54 -3.34
C LEU A 26 3.05 -5.92 -2.76
N ASN A 27 3.46 -6.87 -3.57
CA ASN A 27 3.72 -8.22 -3.10
C ASN A 27 4.80 -8.26 -2.00
N GLY A 28 4.47 -8.84 -0.84
CA GLY A 28 5.37 -8.92 0.32
C GLY A 28 5.55 -7.60 1.07
N SER A 29 4.56 -6.70 1.05
CA SER A 29 4.63 -5.39 1.71
C SER A 29 3.62 -5.24 2.85
N ALA A 30 3.92 -4.34 3.79
CA ALA A 30 3.07 -3.98 4.91
C ALA A 30 2.89 -2.46 4.99
N TRP A 31 1.71 -2.06 5.43
CA TRP A 31 1.21 -0.71 5.35
C TRP A 31 0.39 -0.34 6.58
N ASP A 32 0.54 0.90 6.99
CA ASP A 32 -0.13 1.52 8.11
C ASP A 32 -1.13 2.57 7.61
N LEU A 33 -2.37 2.51 8.09
CA LEU A 33 -3.37 3.53 7.72
C LEU A 33 -2.91 4.91 8.22
N TYR A 34 -2.83 5.86 7.30
CA TYR A 34 -2.46 7.24 7.58
C TYR A 34 -3.67 8.18 7.53
N LEU A 35 -4.53 8.02 6.51
CA LEU A 35 -5.73 8.83 6.33
C LEU A 35 -6.87 7.95 5.82
N LEU A 36 -8.06 8.15 6.36
CA LEU A 36 -9.30 7.58 5.85
C LEU A 36 -10.29 8.71 5.57
N ASN A 37 -10.81 8.75 4.35
CA ASN A 37 -11.80 9.73 3.91
C ASN A 37 -13.03 8.99 3.39
N TYR A 38 -14.20 9.50 3.77
CA TYR A 38 -15.48 9.06 3.25
C TYR A 38 -16.31 10.27 2.85
N ASN A 39 -16.72 10.30 1.58
CA ASN A 39 -17.58 11.35 1.04
C ASN A 39 -17.03 12.78 1.29
N GLY A 40 -15.72 12.96 1.21
CA GLY A 40 -15.04 14.24 1.43
C GLY A 40 -14.69 14.52 2.89
N GLU A 41 -15.20 13.76 3.86
CA GLU A 41 -14.90 13.93 5.28
C GLU A 41 -13.75 13.03 5.74
N ILE A 42 -12.77 13.60 6.45
CA ILE A 42 -11.67 12.82 7.03
C ILE A 42 -12.13 12.22 8.36
N LEU A 43 -12.07 10.90 8.48
CA LEU A 43 -12.34 10.20 9.72
C LEU A 43 -11.13 10.28 10.66
N ASN A 44 -11.36 10.67 11.91
CA ASN A 44 -10.30 10.74 12.91
C ASN A 44 -9.93 9.33 13.40
N THR A 45 -8.82 8.80 12.89
CA THR A 45 -8.26 7.49 13.24
C THR A 45 -7.27 7.53 14.42
N SER A 46 -6.98 8.69 15.01
CA SER A 46 -5.96 8.80 16.07
C SER A 46 -6.38 8.20 17.42
N HIS A 47 -7.67 7.89 17.61
CA HIS A 47 -8.22 7.41 18.88
C HIS A 47 -8.66 5.94 18.86
N ILE A 48 -8.44 5.21 17.75
CA ILE A 48 -8.73 3.78 17.74
C ILE A 48 -7.71 3.05 18.61
N ALA A 49 -8.17 2.07 19.38
CA ALA A 49 -7.34 1.34 20.33
C ALA A 49 -6.20 0.56 19.65
N GLN A 50 -6.41 0.14 18.40
CA GLN A 50 -5.42 -0.56 17.59
C GLN A 50 -5.30 0.12 16.23
N LYS A 51 -4.06 0.38 15.81
CA LYS A 51 -3.77 0.95 14.49
C LYS A 51 -4.26 0.03 13.38
N ALA A 52 -4.97 0.59 12.40
CA ALA A 52 -5.38 -0.15 11.22
C ALA A 52 -4.18 -0.38 10.29
N THR A 53 -4.08 -1.58 9.74
CA THR A 53 -2.95 -2.07 8.94
C THR A 53 -3.45 -2.83 7.72
N LEU A 54 -2.61 -2.91 6.70
CA LEU A 54 -2.82 -3.68 5.48
C LEU A 54 -1.49 -4.35 5.10
N HIS A 55 -1.52 -5.63 4.75
CA HIS A 55 -0.37 -6.34 4.23
C HIS A 55 -0.74 -7.22 3.05
N PHE A 56 0.23 -7.41 2.16
CA PHE A 56 0.13 -8.25 0.97
C PHE A 56 1.22 -9.31 1.05
N GLN A 57 0.86 -10.57 0.84
CA GLN A 57 1.73 -11.74 0.98
C GLN A 57 2.15 -12.29 -0.38
N THR A 58 3.28 -13.01 -0.40
CA THR A 58 3.92 -13.60 -1.61
C THR A 58 3.00 -14.48 -2.46
N LYS A 59 1.97 -15.07 -1.85
CA LYS A 59 1.01 -15.99 -2.49
C LYS A 59 -0.25 -15.31 -3.02
N LYS A 60 -0.25 -13.99 -3.21
CA LYS A 60 -1.43 -13.20 -3.62
C LYS A 60 -2.56 -13.16 -2.59
N ASP A 61 -2.22 -13.35 -1.32
CA ASP A 61 -3.13 -13.12 -0.20
C ASP A 61 -2.92 -11.73 0.38
N PHE A 62 -3.96 -11.15 0.93
CA PHE A 62 -3.89 -9.89 1.66
C PHE A 62 -4.66 -9.98 2.96
N GLY A 63 -4.36 -9.08 3.88
CA GLY A 63 -5.10 -8.98 5.13
C GLY A 63 -4.62 -7.82 5.97
N GLY A 64 -5.08 -7.78 7.21
CA GLY A 64 -4.67 -6.74 8.15
C GLY A 64 -5.65 -6.59 9.30
N SER A 65 -5.50 -5.50 10.03
CA SER A 65 -6.45 -5.07 11.05
C SER A 65 -7.18 -3.81 10.59
N SER A 66 -8.49 -3.77 10.80
CA SER A 66 -9.29 -2.55 10.64
C SER A 66 -9.25 -1.65 11.88
N GLY A 67 -8.53 -2.05 12.92
CA GLY A 67 -8.50 -1.43 14.23
C GLY A 67 -9.50 -2.04 15.23
N CYS A 68 -10.54 -2.72 14.75
CA CYS A 68 -11.45 -3.52 15.58
C CYS A 68 -11.33 -5.02 15.29
N ASN A 69 -11.41 -5.39 14.01
CA ASN A 69 -11.37 -6.76 13.52
C ASN A 69 -10.21 -6.98 12.57
N THR A 70 -9.88 -8.25 12.36
CA THR A 70 -8.93 -8.64 11.31
C THR A 70 -9.69 -9.02 10.04
N PHE A 71 -9.17 -8.61 8.90
CA PHE A 71 -9.68 -8.99 7.58
C PHE A 71 -8.62 -9.76 6.81
N PHE A 72 -9.08 -10.56 5.85
CA PHE A 72 -8.24 -11.38 4.99
C PHE A 72 -8.95 -11.67 3.66
N GLY A 73 -8.18 -12.04 2.64
CA GLY A 73 -8.69 -12.49 1.36
C GLY A 73 -7.55 -12.69 0.37
N SER A 74 -7.89 -12.81 -0.91
CA SER A 74 -6.92 -12.86 -2.00
C SER A 74 -7.02 -11.61 -2.87
N TYR A 75 -5.93 -11.31 -3.58
CA TYR A 75 -5.87 -10.15 -4.46
C TYR A 75 -5.17 -10.49 -5.79
N GLU A 76 -5.61 -9.84 -6.87
CA GLU A 76 -4.87 -9.78 -8.12
C GLU A 76 -4.54 -8.34 -8.46
N ASP A 77 -3.32 -8.09 -8.94
CA ASP A 77 -2.87 -6.77 -9.36
C ASP A 77 -2.84 -6.70 -10.89
N SER A 78 -3.60 -5.75 -11.45
CA SER A 78 -3.62 -5.47 -12.89
C SER A 78 -3.77 -3.98 -13.12
N GLN A 79 -2.74 -3.36 -13.71
CA GLN A 79 -2.78 -2.01 -14.26
C GLN A 79 -3.52 -0.99 -13.35
N GLN A 80 -2.93 -0.67 -12.19
CA GLN A 80 -3.46 0.31 -11.21
C GLN A 80 -4.79 -0.08 -10.56
N THR A 81 -5.23 -1.33 -10.73
CA THR A 81 -6.42 -1.87 -10.09
C THR A 81 -6.04 -3.12 -9.30
N LEU A 82 -6.55 -3.24 -8.08
CA LEU A 82 -6.55 -4.50 -7.34
C LEU A 82 -7.93 -5.14 -7.45
N GLN A 83 -7.96 -6.43 -7.74
CA GLN A 83 -9.16 -7.25 -7.67
C GLN A 83 -9.10 -8.07 -6.38
N PHE A 84 -9.94 -7.74 -5.41
CA PHE A 84 -10.09 -8.53 -4.18
C PHE A 84 -11.11 -9.65 -4.35
N SER A 85 -10.87 -10.78 -3.70
CA SER A 85 -11.76 -11.94 -3.69
C SER A 85 -11.66 -12.71 -2.36
N ASN A 86 -12.70 -13.49 -2.05
CA ASN A 86 -12.77 -14.33 -0.85
C ASN A 86 -12.58 -13.53 0.44
N VAL A 87 -13.12 -12.32 0.49
CA VAL A 87 -12.87 -11.38 1.59
C VAL A 87 -13.68 -11.79 2.81
N GLY A 88 -12.97 -11.99 3.92
CA GLY A 88 -13.53 -12.30 5.23
C GLY A 88 -13.09 -11.31 6.30
N THR A 89 -13.87 -11.22 7.39
CA THR A 89 -13.51 -10.48 8.60
C THR A 89 -13.94 -11.26 9.85
N THR A 90 -13.23 -11.06 10.95
CA THR A 90 -13.70 -11.51 12.27
C THR A 90 -14.89 -10.66 12.75
N LYS A 91 -15.58 -11.09 13.82
CA LYS A 91 -16.75 -10.39 14.37
C LYS A 91 -16.60 -10.14 15.87
N LYS A 92 -15.61 -9.33 16.24
CA LYS A 92 -15.44 -8.76 17.58
C LYS A 92 -16.28 -7.49 17.70
N MET A 93 -16.82 -7.24 18.89
CA MET A 93 -17.43 -5.98 19.27
C MET A 93 -16.39 -5.05 19.90
N CYS A 94 -16.26 -3.83 19.37
CA CYS A 94 -15.40 -2.78 19.89
C CYS A 94 -16.24 -1.54 20.24
N ASP A 95 -15.59 -0.42 20.56
CA ASP A 95 -16.29 0.86 20.67
C ASP A 95 -16.87 1.31 19.32
N GLU A 96 -17.89 2.17 19.38
CA GLU A 96 -18.64 2.65 18.22
C GLU A 96 -17.74 3.31 17.16
N LYS A 97 -16.73 4.07 17.58
CA LYS A 97 -15.82 4.78 16.68
C LYS A 97 -14.93 3.81 15.91
N SER A 98 -14.36 2.81 16.59
CA SER A 98 -13.58 1.75 15.93
C SER A 98 -14.42 0.94 14.95
N MET A 99 -15.67 0.63 15.30
CA MET A 99 -16.59 -0.08 14.39
C MET A 99 -17.00 0.76 13.18
N SER A 100 -17.22 2.07 13.35
CA SER A 100 -17.47 2.99 12.23
C SER A 100 -16.30 3.03 11.27
N ILE A 101 -15.07 3.19 11.78
CA ILE A 101 -13.85 3.18 10.97
C ILE A 101 -13.68 1.85 10.25
N GLU A 102 -13.92 0.73 10.92
CA GLU A 102 -13.90 -0.59 10.30
C GLU A 102 -14.88 -0.65 9.11
N SER A 103 -16.14 -0.26 9.32
CA SER A 103 -17.17 -0.36 8.28
C SER A 103 -16.78 0.42 7.02
N THR A 104 -16.25 1.64 7.19
CA THR A 104 -15.79 2.48 6.09
C THR A 104 -14.56 1.86 5.40
N LEU A 105 -13.58 1.39 6.17
CA LEU A 105 -12.37 0.82 5.62
C LEU A 105 -12.66 -0.46 4.80
N LEU A 106 -13.56 -1.32 5.30
CA LEU A 106 -13.96 -2.55 4.61
C LEU A 106 -14.66 -2.30 3.26
N MET A 107 -15.20 -1.10 3.02
CA MET A 107 -15.74 -0.74 1.70
C MET A 107 -14.66 -0.82 0.61
N LEU A 108 -13.40 -0.53 0.93
CA LEU A 108 -12.25 -0.63 -0.01
C LEU A 108 -11.83 -2.08 -0.28
N PHE A 109 -12.10 -2.99 0.66
CA PHE A 109 -11.62 -4.37 0.60
C PHE A 109 -12.69 -5.37 0.15
N ARG A 110 -13.97 -4.98 0.03
CA ARG A 110 -15.02 -5.88 -0.49
C ARG A 110 -14.61 -6.52 -1.83
N ASP A 111 -15.10 -7.74 -2.07
CA ASP A 111 -14.91 -8.45 -3.34
C ASP A 111 -15.21 -7.52 -4.52
N GLY A 112 -14.26 -7.42 -5.45
CA GLY A 112 -14.35 -6.46 -6.56
C GLY A 112 -13.08 -5.65 -6.77
N ARG A 113 -13.17 -4.72 -7.72
CA ARG A 113 -12.07 -3.84 -8.14
C ARG A 113 -11.93 -2.65 -7.19
N VAL A 114 -10.71 -2.30 -6.84
CA VAL A 114 -10.34 -1.03 -6.19
C VAL A 114 -9.24 -0.39 -7.01
N SER A 115 -9.32 0.92 -7.21
CA SER A 115 -8.23 1.65 -7.86
C SER A 115 -7.12 1.88 -6.84
N TYR A 116 -5.87 1.78 -7.27
CA TYR A 116 -4.75 2.12 -6.41
C TYR A 116 -3.72 2.98 -7.12
N THR A 117 -3.09 3.85 -6.35
CA THR A 117 -1.86 4.55 -6.74
C THR A 117 -0.77 4.20 -5.74
N LEU A 118 0.41 3.91 -6.26
CA LEU A 118 1.57 3.56 -5.45
C LEU A 118 2.73 4.46 -5.87
N TYR A 119 3.16 5.31 -4.94
CA TYR A 119 4.25 6.27 -5.16
C TYR A 119 5.08 6.40 -3.89
N ASN A 120 6.39 6.19 -4.01
CA ASN A 120 7.31 6.11 -2.88
C ASN A 120 6.80 5.10 -1.82
N ASP A 121 6.63 5.56 -0.59
CA ASP A 121 6.14 4.79 0.55
C ASP A 121 4.67 5.09 0.88
N GLU A 122 3.90 5.55 -0.11
CA GLU A 122 2.46 5.79 0.03
C GLU A 122 1.66 4.90 -0.94
N LEU A 123 0.68 4.21 -0.37
CA LEU A 123 -0.35 3.46 -1.08
C LEU A 123 -1.68 4.17 -0.90
N VAL A 124 -2.29 4.58 -2.00
CA VAL A 124 -3.63 5.18 -2.02
C VAL A 124 -4.60 4.18 -2.61
N LEU A 125 -5.68 3.87 -1.89
CA LEU A 125 -6.78 3.04 -2.37
C LEU A 125 -8.05 3.89 -2.51
N GLU A 126 -8.76 3.76 -3.63
CA GLU A 126 -9.97 4.52 -3.93
C GLU A 126 -11.06 3.62 -4.50
N ARG A 127 -12.25 3.72 -3.93
CA ARG A 127 -13.47 3.06 -4.40
C ARG A 127 -14.70 3.86 -4.00
N ASP A 128 -15.58 4.13 -4.96
CA ASP A 128 -16.80 4.91 -4.76
C ASP A 128 -16.49 6.26 -4.08
N LEU A 129 -17.05 6.50 -2.89
CA LEU A 129 -16.81 7.70 -2.07
C LEU A 129 -15.71 7.52 -1.02
N THR A 130 -15.03 6.38 -1.02
CA THR A 130 -14.05 6.01 0.01
C THR A 130 -12.64 6.12 -0.54
N LYS A 131 -11.76 6.76 0.23
CA LYS A 131 -10.33 6.88 -0.05
C LYS A 131 -9.54 6.59 1.21
N ALA A 132 -8.52 5.75 1.11
CA ALA A 132 -7.55 5.54 2.17
C ALA A 132 -6.13 5.80 1.66
N VAL A 133 -5.33 6.48 2.47
CA VAL A 133 -3.89 6.63 2.28
C VAL A 133 -3.21 5.80 3.34
N PHE A 134 -2.31 4.92 2.92
CA PHE A 134 -1.46 4.13 3.79
C PHE A 134 0.00 4.51 3.57
N LYS A 135 0.78 4.42 4.64
CA LYS A 135 2.24 4.57 4.59
C LYS A 135 2.90 3.23 4.80
N ARG A 136 4.01 2.99 4.10
CA ARG A 136 4.77 1.74 4.26
C ARG A 136 5.21 1.59 5.72
N THR A 137 5.03 0.40 6.26
CA THR A 137 5.56 0.06 7.60
C THR A 137 7.08 -0.12 7.48
N HIS A 138 7.84 0.56 8.33
CA HIS A 138 9.30 0.40 8.46
C HIS A 138 9.64 -0.68 9.47
#